data_AF-A0A833Z638-F1
#
_entry.id   AF-A0A833Z638-F1
#
_cell.length_a   1.000
_cell.length_b   1.000
_cell.length_c   1.000
_cell.angle_alpha   90.00
_cell.angle_beta   90.00
_cell.angle_gamma   90.00
#
_symmetry.space_group_name_H-M   'P 1'
#
loop_
_entity.id
_entity.type
_entity.pdbx_description
1 polymer ?
#
loop_
_entity_poly.entity_id
_entity_poly.type
_entity_poly.pdbx_seq_one_letter_code
_entity_poly.pdbx_strand_id
1 'polypeptide(L)'
;MLKMLFVKESHNTSKGLEATWRLSKVQFVYDSSEKTHFKDAVSAGKHTANSHHLSALVTPAGKSYECQAQQTISLASSDPQKTVTMILSAVHIQPFDIISDFVFSEEHKCPVDEREQLEETLPLILGLILGLIIVVTLAIYHIHQKMTANQVQIPRDRSQYKHMG
;
A
#
# COMPACT_ATOMS: atom_id res chain seq x y z
N MET A 1 25.11 12.54 14.40
CA MET A 1 23.78 12.94 14.93
C MET A 1 22.81 13.11 13.77
N LEU A 2 21.68 12.41 13.82
CA LEU A 2 20.58 12.52 12.87
C LEU A 2 19.45 13.40 13.45
N LYS A 3 18.88 14.27 12.63
CA LYS A 3 17.73 15.11 12.96
C LYS A 3 16.69 14.98 11.85
N MET A 4 15.45 14.67 12.23
CA MET A 4 14.28 14.62 11.36
C MET A 4 13.30 15.70 11.81
N LEU A 5 12.92 16.58 10.89
CA LEU A 5 11.96 17.65 11.14
C LEU A 5 10.64 17.31 10.48
N PHE A 6 9.60 17.27 11.30
CA PHE A 6 8.23 17.09 10.86
C PHE A 6 7.50 18.42 10.90
N VAL A 7 6.60 18.64 9.95
CA VAL A 7 5.70 19.79 9.92
C VAL A 7 4.28 19.30 9.75
N LYS A 8 3.35 20.03 10.36
CA LYS A 8 1.91 19.85 10.19
C LYS A 8 1.36 21.08 9.48
N GLU A 9 0.65 20.86 8.39
CA GLU A 9 0.05 21.90 7.55
C GLU A 9 -1.47 21.66 7.53
N SER A 10 -2.25 22.73 7.58
CA SER A 10 -3.71 22.67 7.52
C SER A 10 -4.21 23.48 6.34
N HIS A 11 -5.11 22.88 5.56
CA HIS A 11 -5.70 23.48 4.37
C HIS A 11 -7.22 23.56 4.52
N ASN A 12 -7.79 24.72 4.22
CA ASN A 12 -9.23 24.87 4.12
C ASN A 12 -9.67 24.31 2.77
N THR A 13 -10.41 23.20 2.79
CA THR A 13 -11.03 22.62 1.61
C THR A 13 -12.54 22.92 1.61
N SER A 14 -13.20 22.72 0.48
CA SER A 14 -14.67 22.83 0.39
C SER A 14 -15.41 21.82 1.29
N LYS A 15 -14.72 20.78 1.77
CA LYS A 15 -15.25 19.73 2.66
C LYS A 15 -14.91 19.96 4.14
N GLY A 16 -14.12 20.99 4.47
CA GLY A 16 -13.68 21.29 5.84
C GLY A 16 -12.16 21.52 5.95
N LEU A 17 -11.67 21.63 7.17
CA LEU A 17 -10.24 21.76 7.46
C LEU A 17 -9.57 20.38 7.36
N GLU A 18 -8.76 20.17 6.33
CA GLU A 18 -7.90 18.99 6.22
C GLU A 18 -6.50 19.32 6.71
N ALA A 19 -5.97 18.52 7.61
CA ALA A 19 -4.61 18.69 8.12
C ALA A 19 -3.77 17.45 7.79
N THR A 20 -2.52 17.69 7.40
CA THR A 20 -1.55 16.64 7.09
C THR A 20 -0.24 16.96 7.78
N TRP A 21 0.52 15.93 8.12
CA TRP A 21 1.89 16.06 8.57
C TRP A 21 2.84 15.32 7.64
N ARG A 22 4.08 15.78 7.58
CA ARG A 22 5.12 15.22 6.70
C ARG A 22 6.51 15.44 7.26
N LEU A 23 7.45 14.59 6.86
CA LEU A 23 8.88 14.82 7.03
C LEU A 23 9.33 15.90 6.03
N SER A 24 9.69 17.07 6.54
CA SER A 24 10.05 18.24 5.72
C SER A 24 11.55 18.46 5.56
N LYS A 25 12.34 17.95 6.51
CA LYS A 25 13.80 18.08 6.48
C LYS A 25 14.48 16.96 7.25
N VAL A 26 15.57 16.48 6.68
CA VAL A 26 16.55 15.61 7.33
C VAL A 26 17.88 16.33 7.39
N GLN A 27 18.54 16.28 8.53
CA GLN A 27 19.91 16.74 8.72
C GLN A 27 20.73 15.64 9.38
N PHE A 28 21.89 15.33 8.80
CA PHE A 28 22.83 14.37 9.33
C PHE A 28 24.20 15.02 9.52
N VAL A 29 24.71 14.96 10.75
CA VAL A 29 26.03 15.48 11.11
C VAL A 29 26.93 14.31 11.45
N TYR A 30 28.08 14.21 10.79
CA TYR A 30 29.07 13.16 11.00
C TYR A 30 30.48 13.75 11.09
N ASP A 31 31.42 13.01 11.68
CA ASP A 31 32.81 13.44 11.81
C ASP A 31 33.72 12.42 11.12
N SER A 32 34.27 12.79 9.96
CA SER A 32 35.16 11.95 9.18
C SER A 32 36.58 11.89 9.74
N SER A 33 36.90 12.65 10.79
CA SER A 33 38.18 12.50 11.52
C SER A 33 38.17 11.26 12.44
N GLU A 34 37.01 10.67 12.68
CA GLU A 34 36.85 9.48 13.49
C GLU A 34 37.33 8.22 12.75
N LYS A 35 38.47 7.67 13.19
CA LYS A 35 39.16 6.56 12.51
C LYS A 35 38.48 5.20 12.61
N THR A 36 37.50 5.06 13.52
CA THR A 36 36.73 3.82 13.72
C THR A 36 35.87 3.50 12.50
N HIS A 37 35.26 4.53 11.91
CA HIS A 37 34.31 4.42 10.81
C HIS A 37 34.87 4.98 9.50
N PHE A 38 35.76 5.98 9.57
CA PHE A 38 36.33 6.64 8.40
C PHE A 38 37.84 6.38 8.32
N LYS A 39 38.23 5.43 7.46
CA LYS A 39 39.63 5.18 7.12
C LYS A 39 40.05 6.10 5.98
N ASP A 40 41.24 6.70 6.11
CA ASP A 40 41.88 7.50 5.05
C ASP A 40 40.99 8.62 4.49
N ALA A 41 40.26 9.30 5.37
CA ALA A 41 39.39 10.41 4.98
C ALA A 41 40.22 11.56 4.37
N VAL A 42 40.04 11.78 3.06
CA VAL A 42 40.68 12.87 2.31
C VAL A 42 40.36 14.25 2.91
N SER A 43 39.11 14.44 3.34
CA SER A 43 38.60 15.65 3.99
C SER A 43 38.17 15.33 5.44
N ALA A 44 39.14 15.13 6.33
CA ALA A 44 38.88 14.83 7.74
C ALA A 44 38.22 16.02 8.46
N GLY A 45 37.17 15.77 9.22
CA GLY A 45 36.51 16.76 10.08
C GLY A 45 35.00 16.60 10.15
N LYS A 46 34.34 17.58 10.75
CA LYS A 46 32.88 17.57 10.95
C LYS A 46 32.14 18.06 9.70
N HIS A 47 31.26 17.22 9.19
CA HIS A 47 30.46 17.47 8.00
C HIS A 47 28.97 17.50 8.33
N THR A 48 28.21 18.24 7.53
CA THR A 48 26.75 18.30 7.65
C THR A 48 26.12 18.02 6.30
N ALA A 49 25.24 17.03 6.25
CA ALA A 49 24.41 16.71 5.10
C ALA A 49 22.96 17.09 5.39
N ASN A 50 22.28 17.73 4.43
CA ASN A 50 20.90 18.18 4.56
C ASN A 50 20.06 17.75 3.36
N SER A 51 18.79 17.42 3.58
CA SER A 51 17.82 17.25 2.50
C SER A 51 17.43 18.60 1.89
N HIS A 52 17.09 18.64 0.61
CA HIS A 52 16.58 19.82 -0.08
C HIS A 52 15.13 19.60 -0.53
N HIS A 53 14.21 20.54 -0.23
CA HIS A 53 12.77 20.45 -0.56
C HIS A 53 12.10 19.09 -0.27
N LEU A 54 12.40 18.47 0.88
CA LEU A 54 11.88 17.16 1.21
C LEU A 54 10.38 17.22 1.55
N SER A 55 9.62 16.29 1.00
CA SER A 55 8.23 16.01 1.36
C SER A 55 8.04 14.49 1.34
N ALA A 56 8.32 13.85 2.47
CA ALA A 56 8.22 12.41 2.64
C ALA A 56 7.29 12.07 3.81
N LEU A 57 6.84 10.82 3.89
CA LEU A 57 5.97 10.32 4.97
C LEU A 57 4.70 11.18 5.14
N VAL A 58 4.13 11.65 4.02
CA VAL A 58 2.95 12.53 4.04
C VAL A 58 1.76 11.73 4.56
N THR A 59 1.14 12.23 5.63
CA THR A 59 0.16 11.48 6.40
C THR A 59 -0.96 12.39 6.90
N PRO A 60 -2.23 11.98 6.86
CA PRO A 60 -3.31 12.73 7.48
C PRO A 60 -3.10 12.93 8.99
N ALA A 61 -3.55 14.07 9.50
CA ALA A 61 -3.56 14.36 10.93
C ALA A 61 -4.31 13.28 11.72
N GLY A 62 -3.77 12.92 12.89
CA GLY A 62 -4.34 11.87 13.75
C GLY A 62 -4.11 10.43 13.30
N LYS A 63 -3.45 10.17 12.16
CA LYS A 63 -3.04 8.83 11.71
C LYS A 63 -1.54 8.61 11.89
N SER A 64 -1.15 7.34 12.01
CA SER A 64 0.25 6.90 11.94
C SER A 64 0.65 6.61 10.49
N TYR A 65 1.92 6.70 10.15
CA TYR A 65 2.44 6.29 8.84
C TYR A 65 3.06 4.91 8.92
N GLU A 66 2.70 4.03 8.00
CA GLU A 66 3.29 2.70 7.86
C GLU A 66 3.78 2.46 6.44
N CYS A 67 5.01 1.97 6.29
CA CYS A 67 5.57 1.59 5.00
C CYS A 67 6.64 0.53 5.15
N GLN A 68 6.42 -0.64 4.55
CA GLN A 68 7.36 -1.75 4.47
C GLN A 68 8.39 -1.51 3.37
N ALA A 69 7.97 -0.90 2.25
CA ALA A 69 8.86 -0.58 1.13
C ALA A 69 10.03 0.34 1.52
N GLN A 70 11.18 0.10 0.90
CA GLN A 70 12.37 0.90 1.12
C GLN A 70 12.28 2.25 0.41
N GLN A 71 12.59 3.34 1.13
CA GLN A 71 12.67 4.70 0.62
C GLN A 71 14.10 5.25 0.75
N THR A 72 14.60 5.87 -0.31
CA THR A 72 15.94 6.49 -0.33
C THR A 72 15.82 8.00 -0.38
N ILE A 73 16.43 8.69 0.59
CA ILE A 73 16.50 10.14 0.69
C ILE A 73 17.94 10.59 0.47
N SER A 74 18.18 11.35 -0.59
CA SER A 74 19.50 11.94 -0.87
C SER A 74 19.72 13.21 -0.03
N LEU A 75 20.88 13.31 0.61
CA LEU A 75 21.30 14.45 1.41
C LEU A 75 22.48 15.15 0.75
N ALA A 76 22.36 16.47 0.56
CA ALA A 76 23.43 17.32 0.08
C ALA A 76 24.43 17.57 1.21
N SER A 77 25.65 17.07 1.05
CA SER A 77 26.76 17.26 1.99
C SER A 77 27.42 18.63 1.80
N SER A 78 27.99 19.19 2.88
CA SER A 78 28.90 20.34 2.80
C SER A 78 30.15 20.07 1.95
N ASP A 79 30.52 18.79 1.81
CA ASP A 79 31.54 18.34 0.86
C ASP A 79 30.85 17.87 -0.44
N PRO A 80 30.95 18.64 -1.55
CA PRO A 80 30.25 18.34 -2.80
C PRO A 80 30.74 17.06 -3.49
N GLN A 81 31.89 16.51 -3.08
CA GLN A 81 32.42 15.24 -3.61
C GLN A 81 31.84 14.01 -2.89
N LYS A 82 31.06 14.22 -1.82
CA LYS A 82 30.53 13.15 -0.97
C LYS A 82 29.01 13.07 -1.10
N THR A 83 28.53 11.94 -1.60
CA THR A 83 27.10 11.62 -1.58
C THR A 83 26.73 11.00 -0.24
N VAL A 84 25.71 11.54 0.41
CA VAL A 84 25.13 10.96 1.62
C VAL A 84 23.70 10.57 1.31
N THR A 85 23.34 9.32 1.57
CA THR A 85 21.98 8.81 1.39
C THR A 85 21.47 8.25 2.71
N MET A 86 20.19 8.52 2.99
CA MET A 86 19.46 7.91 4.10
C MET A 86 18.46 6.93 3.50
N ILE A 87 18.49 5.70 4.01
CA ILE A 87 17.58 4.64 3.59
C ILE A 87 16.63 4.37 4.76
N LEU A 88 15.33 4.41 4.48
CA LEU A 88 14.26 4.09 5.40
C LEU A 88 13.58 2.80 4.92
N SER A 89 13.33 1.86 5.81
CA SER A 89 12.58 0.62 5.52
C SER A 89 11.80 0.21 6.76
N ALA A 90 10.68 -0.51 6.58
CA ALA A 90 9.81 -0.94 7.68
C ALA A 90 9.50 0.19 8.67
N VAL A 91 9.08 1.34 8.14
CA VAL A 91 8.80 2.54 8.91
C VAL A 91 7.40 2.44 9.52
N HIS A 92 7.31 2.63 10.84
CA HIS A 92 6.05 2.90 11.54
C HIS A 92 6.25 4.08 12.48
N ILE A 93 5.60 5.22 12.20
CA ILE A 93 5.86 6.47 12.94
C ILE A 93 4.62 7.36 13.02
N GLN A 94 4.50 8.10 14.12
CA GLN A 94 3.43 9.08 14.33
C GLN A 94 3.97 10.34 15.03
N PRO A 95 4.27 11.38 14.26
CA PRO A 95 4.46 12.74 14.74
C PRO A 95 3.11 13.43 14.98
N PHE A 96 3.06 14.29 16.00
CA PHE A 96 1.87 15.09 16.38
C PHE A 96 0.64 14.24 16.69
N ASP A 97 -0.49 14.89 17.00
CA ASP A 97 -1.83 14.30 17.19
C ASP A 97 -1.84 12.89 17.83
N ILE A 98 -1.03 12.70 18.87
CA ILE A 98 -0.92 11.44 19.61
C ILE A 98 -2.08 11.44 20.60
N ILE A 99 -3.02 10.52 20.40
CA ILE A 99 -4.25 10.44 21.19
C ILE A 99 -4.03 9.64 22.48
N SER A 100 -3.15 8.64 22.42
CA SER A 100 -2.84 7.73 23.53
C SER A 100 -1.35 7.49 23.62
N ASP A 101 -0.82 7.41 24.83
CA ASP A 101 0.57 7.06 25.07
C ASP A 101 0.85 5.61 24.61
N PHE A 102 2.04 5.40 24.04
CA PHE A 102 2.58 4.09 23.64
C PHE A 102 1.78 3.29 22.59
N VAL A 103 0.74 3.87 21.99
CA VAL A 103 -0.08 3.22 20.96
C VAL A 103 -0.23 4.15 19.76
N PHE A 104 0.05 3.61 18.58
CA PHE A 104 -0.19 4.32 17.32
C PHE A 104 -1.68 4.39 17.01
N SER A 105 -2.09 5.49 16.40
CA SER A 105 -3.39 5.63 15.73
C SER A 105 -3.47 4.74 14.49
N GLU A 106 -4.67 4.65 13.91
CA GLU A 106 -4.94 3.97 12.63
C GLU A 106 -3.84 4.26 11.59
N GLU A 107 -3.32 3.22 10.95
CA GLU A 107 -2.26 3.34 9.98
C GLU A 107 -2.72 4.00 8.67
N HIS A 108 -1.82 4.79 8.09
CA HIS A 108 -1.87 5.26 6.72
C HIS A 108 -0.70 4.63 5.97
N LYS A 109 -1.03 3.68 5.10
CA LYS A 109 -0.04 2.95 4.32
C LYS A 109 0.51 3.82 3.20
N CYS A 110 1.78 3.60 2.87
CA CYS A 110 2.40 4.27 1.74
C CYS A 110 1.85 3.75 0.39
N PRO A 111 1.84 4.59 -0.67
CA PRO A 111 1.28 4.19 -1.97
C PRO A 111 1.96 3.00 -2.64
N VAL A 112 3.19 2.67 -2.23
CA VAL A 112 3.93 1.51 -2.78
C VAL A 112 3.33 0.22 -2.22
N ASP A 113 3.24 0.09 -0.90
CA ASP A 113 2.64 -1.07 -0.23
C ASP A 113 1.17 -1.26 -0.63
N GLU A 114 0.40 -0.18 -0.79
CA GLU A 114 -1.00 -0.26 -1.25
C GLU A 114 -1.10 -0.85 -2.67
N ARG A 115 -0.16 -0.50 -3.56
CA ARG A 115 -0.12 -1.04 -4.91
C ARG A 115 0.25 -2.52 -4.91
N GLU A 116 1.27 -2.90 -4.14
CA GLU A 116 1.67 -4.31 -4.01
C GLU A 116 0.50 -5.16 -3.49
N GLN A 117 -0.19 -4.70 -2.45
CA GLN A 117 -1.37 -5.38 -1.92
C GLN A 117 -2.49 -5.51 -2.97
N LEU A 118 -2.70 -4.47 -3.79
CA LEU A 118 -3.69 -4.51 -4.86
C LEU A 118 -3.32 -5.52 -5.95
N GLU A 119 -2.05 -5.55 -6.37
CA GLU A 119 -1.54 -6.47 -7.38
C GLU A 119 -1.63 -7.93 -6.92
N GLU A 120 -1.38 -8.21 -5.64
CA GLU A 120 -1.54 -9.55 -5.07
C GLU A 120 -3.03 -9.97 -4.96
N THR A 121 -3.92 -9.02 -4.65
CA THR A 121 -5.35 -9.32 -4.44
C THR A 121 -6.13 -9.42 -5.76
N LEU A 122 -5.68 -8.72 -6.81
CA LEU A 122 -6.32 -8.72 -8.12
C LEU A 122 -6.55 -10.12 -8.72
N PRO A 123 -5.56 -11.03 -8.82
CA PRO A 123 -5.77 -12.36 -9.38
C PRO A 123 -6.75 -13.20 -8.54
N LEU A 124 -6.76 -13.01 -7.22
CA LEU A 124 -7.70 -13.70 -6.33
C LEU A 124 -9.14 -13.30 -6.64
N ILE A 125 -9.41 -11.99 -6.74
CA ILE A 125 -10.74 -11.46 -7.05
C ILE A 125 -11.20 -11.93 -8.44
N LEU A 126 -10.32 -11.84 -9.44
CA LEU A 126 -10.62 -12.31 -10.80
C LEU A 126 -10.92 -13.81 -10.82
N GLY A 127 -10.12 -14.61 -10.12
CA GLY A 127 -10.34 -16.06 -9.98
C GLY A 127 -11.68 -16.40 -9.33
N LEU A 128 -12.05 -15.69 -8.27
CA LEU A 128 -13.35 -15.89 -7.58
C LEU A 128 -14.54 -15.54 -8.48
N ILE A 129 -14.47 -14.43 -9.22
CA ILE A 129 -15.53 -14.02 -10.16
C ILE A 129 -15.67 -15.05 -11.28
N LEU A 130 -14.56 -15.45 -11.90
CA LEU A 130 -14.57 -16.45 -12.98
C LEU A 130 -15.08 -17.81 -12.48
N GLY A 131 -14.64 -18.25 -11.30
CA GLY A 131 -15.10 -19.47 -10.67
C GLY A 131 -16.61 -19.47 -10.41
N LEU A 132 -17.15 -18.37 -9.86
CA LEU A 132 -18.59 -18.21 -9.65
C LEU A 132 -19.37 -18.27 -10.97
N ILE A 133 -18.90 -17.62 -12.04
CA ILE A 133 -19.54 -17.67 -13.36
C ILE A 133 -19.60 -19.10 -13.89
N ILE A 134 -18.52 -19.86 -13.76
CA ILE A 134 -18.46 -21.26 -14.23
C ILE A 134 -19.45 -22.14 -13.43
N VAL A 135 -19.47 -22.03 -12.10
CA VAL A 135 -20.39 -22.81 -11.27
C VAL A 135 -21.85 -22.50 -11.61
N VAL A 136 -22.19 -21.22 -11.78
CA VAL A 136 -23.55 -20.79 -12.14
C VAL A 136 -23.95 -21.32 -13.52
N THR A 137 -23.07 -21.21 -14.53
CA THR A 137 -23.38 -21.69 -15.88
C THR A 137 -23.58 -23.20 -15.91
N LEU A 138 -22.74 -23.97 -15.21
CA LEU A 138 -22.90 -25.42 -15.08
C LEU A 138 -24.18 -25.81 -14.34
N ALA A 139 -24.52 -25.11 -13.25
CA ALA A 139 -25.76 -25.34 -12.51
C ALA A 139 -26.99 -25.11 -13.41
N ILE A 140 -27.04 -23.99 -14.13
CA ILE A 140 -28.12 -23.69 -15.09
C ILE A 140 -28.18 -24.77 -16.17
N TYR A 141 -27.04 -25.16 -16.74
CA TYR A 141 -26.97 -26.20 -17.76
C TYR A 141 -27.54 -27.54 -17.27
N HIS A 142 -27.15 -27.99 -16.09
CA HIS A 142 -27.64 -29.24 -15.50
C HIS A 142 -29.13 -29.19 -15.16
N ILE A 143 -29.62 -28.06 -14.64
CA ILE A 143 -31.05 -27.86 -14.36
C ILE A 143 -31.86 -27.90 -15.66
N HIS A 144 -31.40 -27.20 -16.70
CA HIS A 144 -32.04 -27.19 -18.01
C HIS A 144 -32.07 -28.60 -18.61
N GLN A 145 -30.93 -29.30 -18.64
CA GLN A 145 -30.85 -30.67 -19.17
C GLN A 145 -31.77 -31.64 -18.43
N LYS A 146 -31.87 -31.55 -17.09
CA LYS A 146 -32.82 -32.35 -16.31
C LYS A 146 -34.28 -32.03 -16.68
N MET A 147 -34.63 -30.76 -16.85
CA MET A 147 -36.00 -30.38 -17.24
C MET A 147 -36.35 -30.82 -18.67
N THR A 148 -35.43 -30.66 -19.63
CA THR A 148 -35.65 -31.10 -21.02
C THR A 148 -35.72 -32.63 -21.13
N ALA A 149 -34.87 -33.37 -20.42
CA ALA A 149 -34.93 -34.84 -20.41
C ALA A 149 -36.24 -35.37 -19.83
N ASN A 150 -36.76 -34.73 -18.78
CA ASN A 150 -38.05 -35.09 -18.18
C ASN A 150 -39.25 -34.75 -19.09
N GLN A 151 -39.15 -33.79 -20.00
CA GLN A 151 -40.21 -33.51 -20.97
C GLN A 151 -40.32 -34.54 -22.11
N VAL A 152 -39.27 -35.31 -22.41
CA VAL A 152 -39.29 -36.32 -23.48
C VAL A 152 -40.05 -37.60 -23.07
N GLN A 153 -40.33 -37.79 -21.77
CA GLN A 153 -41.10 -38.93 -21.25
C GLN A 153 -42.60 -38.61 -21.04
N ILE A 154 -43.23 -37.81 -21.91
CA ILE A 154 -44.70 -37.81 -21.98
C ILE A 154 -45.11 -39.16 -22.60
N PRO A 155 -45.87 -40.03 -21.90
CA PRO A 155 -46.31 -41.30 -22.45
C PRO A 155 -47.17 -41.03 -23.69
N ARG A 156 -46.72 -41.54 -24.84
CA ARG A 156 -47.50 -41.54 -26.09
C ARG A 156 -48.81 -42.28 -25.82
N ASP A 157 -49.89 -41.52 -25.72
CA ASP A 157 -51.23 -42.01 -25.43
C ASP A 157 -51.60 -43.11 -26.43
N ARG A 158 -51.61 -44.36 -25.95
CA ARG A 158 -51.79 -45.58 -26.75
C ARG A 158 -53.28 -45.91 -26.94
N SER A 159 -54.17 -44.92 -26.85
CA SER A 159 -55.63 -45.11 -26.80
C SER A 159 -56.36 -45.02 -28.14
N GLN A 160 -55.68 -44.76 -29.27
CA GLN A 160 -56.31 -44.51 -30.58
C GLN A 160 -56.42 -45.72 -31.53
N TYR A 161 -56.40 -46.96 -31.04
CA TYR A 161 -56.68 -48.15 -31.87
C TYR A 161 -57.62 -49.14 -31.15
N LYS A 162 -58.87 -48.76 -30.90
CA LYS A 162 -59.87 -49.71 -30.40
C LYS A 162 -61.30 -49.55 -30.93
N HIS A 163 -61.47 -48.92 -32.09
CA HIS A 163 -62.78 -48.80 -32.72
C HIS A 163 -62.73 -49.06 -34.23
N MET A 164 -62.33 -50.27 -34.61
CA MET A 164 -62.72 -50.87 -35.89
C MET A 164 -62.98 -52.35 -35.61
N GLY A 165 -64.25 -52.68 -35.38
CA GLY A 165 -64.79 -54.01 -35.17
C GLY A 165 -66.29 -53.95 -35.39
#